data_AF-A0A9X7HBI2-F1
#
_entry.id   AF-A0A9X7HBI2-F1
#
_cell.length_a   1.000
_cell.length_b   1.000
_cell.length_c   1.000
_cell.angle_alpha   90.00
_cell.angle_beta   90.00
_cell.angle_gamma   90.00
#
_symmetry.space_group_name_H-M   'P 1'
#
loop_
_entity.id
_entity.type
_entity.pdbx_description
1 polymer ?
#
loop_
_entity_poly.entity_id
_entity_poly.type
_entity_poly.pdbx_seq_one_letter_code
_entity_poly.pdbx_strand_id
1 'polypeptide(L)'
;MKNKLIKIIKIFSIIVGIITAICLAGYYTLDYLFGDMCGNEITHKEVSPKGDKVAYIFERNCGATTGYSYHLSIMDSDQKLTNNSGNTFVSDDLFKIDWINNKKIQVNYPKSTKTYEMDQHVNGTKIIYVGK
;
A
#
# COMPACT_ATOMS: atom_id res chain seq x y z
N MET A 1 44.02 -2.66 -31.25
CA MET A 1 42.95 -1.82 -30.66
C MET A 1 41.71 -2.62 -30.23
N LYS A 2 41.12 -3.49 -31.08
CA LYS A 2 39.93 -4.31 -30.74
C LYS A 2 40.04 -5.15 -29.45
N ASN A 3 41.16 -5.83 -29.19
CA ASN A 3 41.32 -6.66 -27.98
C ASN A 3 41.35 -5.85 -26.68
N LYS A 4 41.83 -4.60 -26.72
CA LYS A 4 41.85 -3.69 -25.56
C LYS A 4 40.43 -3.16 -25.29
N LEU A 5 39.68 -2.84 -26.35
CA LEU A 5 38.27 -2.43 -26.28
C LEU A 5 37.39 -3.56 -25.71
N ILE A 6 37.56 -4.81 -26.17
CA ILE A 6 36.81 -5.97 -25.65
C ILE A 6 37.12 -6.23 -24.16
N LYS A 7 38.38 -6.07 -23.72
CA LYS A 7 38.73 -6.18 -22.29
C LYS A 7 38.06 -5.10 -21.45
N ILE A 8 38.02 -3.85 -21.92
CA ILE A 8 37.36 -2.73 -21.23
C ILE A 8 35.86 -2.98 -21.12
N ILE A 9 35.20 -3.42 -22.20
CA ILE A 9 33.77 -3.75 -22.20
C ILE A 9 33.48 -4.87 -21.19
N LYS A 10 34.29 -5.94 -21.15
CA LYS A 10 34.10 -7.04 -20.18
C LYS A 10 34.26 -6.57 -18.73
N ILE A 11 35.27 -5.75 -18.43
CA ILE A 11 35.47 -5.20 -17.08
C ILE A 11 34.28 -4.32 -16.69
N PHE A 12 33.81 -3.48 -17.62
CA PHE A 12 32.65 -2.63 -17.38
C PHE A 12 31.37 -3.45 -17.14
N SER A 13 31.12 -4.51 -17.93
CA SER A 13 29.98 -5.41 -17.72
C SER A 13 30.03 -6.13 -16.37
N ILE A 14 31.23 -6.52 -15.91
CA ILE A 14 31.40 -7.13 -14.58
C ILE A 14 31.08 -6.11 -13.48
N ILE A 15 31.59 -4.89 -13.59
CA ILE A 15 31.32 -3.81 -12.63
C ILE A 15 29.80 -3.51 -12.57
N VAL A 16 29.14 -3.38 -13.73
CA VAL A 16 27.69 -3.17 -13.79
C VAL A 16 26.92 -4.34 -13.17
N GLY A 17 27.35 -5.57 -13.42
CA GLY A 17 26.75 -6.76 -12.80
C GLY A 17 26.87 -6.74 -11.27
N ILE A 18 28.04 -6.37 -10.74
CA ILE A 18 28.28 -6.27 -9.29
C ILE A 18 27.45 -5.14 -8.68
N ILE A 19 27.42 -3.95 -9.31
CA ILE A 19 26.62 -2.82 -8.82
C ILE A 19 25.14 -3.20 -8.80
N THR A 20 24.64 -3.80 -9.87
CA THR A 20 23.24 -4.28 -9.93
C THR A 20 22.95 -5.27 -8.80
N ALA A 21 23.85 -6.22 -8.56
CA ALA A 21 23.67 -7.19 -7.48
C ALA A 21 23.66 -6.53 -6.10
N ILE A 22 24.55 -5.55 -5.85
CA ILE A 22 24.59 -4.79 -4.59
C ILE A 22 23.32 -3.95 -4.43
N CYS A 23 22.85 -3.26 -5.47
CA CYS A 23 21.62 -2.48 -5.40
C CYS A 23 20.40 -3.35 -5.12
N LEU A 24 20.30 -4.52 -5.75
CA LEU A 24 19.22 -5.47 -5.47
C LEU A 24 19.29 -6.00 -4.03
N ALA A 25 20.47 -6.43 -3.57
CA ALA A 25 20.65 -6.87 -2.19
C ALA A 25 20.35 -5.75 -1.18
N GLY A 26 20.80 -4.53 -1.46
CA GLY A 26 20.50 -3.34 -0.67
C GLY A 26 19.00 -3.06 -0.60
N TYR A 27 18.30 -3.10 -1.72
CA TYR A 27 16.85 -2.92 -1.78
C TYR A 27 16.11 -3.95 -0.93
N TYR A 28 16.40 -5.25 -1.11
CA TYR A 28 15.74 -6.32 -0.34
C TYR A 28 16.07 -6.28 1.15
N THR A 29 17.30 -5.92 1.53
CA THR A 29 17.70 -5.81 2.94
C THR A 29 17.05 -4.61 3.62
N LEU A 30 16.92 -3.47 2.94
CA LEU A 30 16.20 -2.31 3.45
C LEU A 30 14.70 -2.59 3.59
N ASP A 31 14.08 -3.22 2.59
CA ASP A 31 12.67 -3.59 2.63
C ASP A 31 12.36 -4.54 3.80
N TYR A 32 13.23 -5.53 4.04
CA TYR A 32 13.09 -6.45 5.17
C TYR A 32 13.25 -5.75 6.53
N LEU A 33 14.23 -4.86 6.67
CA LEU A 33 14.49 -4.18 7.94
C LEU A 33 13.44 -3.13 8.30
N PHE A 34 12.94 -2.38 7.31
CA PHE A 34 12.02 -1.27 7.55
C PHE A 34 10.55 -1.60 7.29
N GLY A 35 10.24 -2.64 6.50
CA GLY A 35 8.88 -3.10 6.27
C GLY A 35 8.22 -3.63 7.55
N ASP A 36 8.98 -4.34 8.38
CA ASP A 36 8.53 -4.87 9.68
C ASP A 36 8.38 -3.79 10.76
N MET A 37 8.93 -2.58 10.55
CA MET A 37 8.76 -1.47 11.49
C MET A 37 7.42 -0.74 11.33
N CYS A 38 6.71 -0.98 10.23
CA CYS A 38 5.36 -0.48 10.08
C CYS A 38 4.38 -1.30 10.90
N GLY A 39 3.42 -0.64 11.52
CA GLY A 39 2.29 -1.28 12.19
C GLY A 39 0.97 -0.81 11.61
N ASN A 40 0.02 -1.74 11.48
CA ASN A 40 -1.38 -1.45 11.14
C ASN A 40 -2.24 -1.67 12.39
N GLU A 41 -2.85 -0.61 12.91
CA GLU A 41 -3.81 -0.67 14.01
C GLU A 41 -5.24 -0.49 13.48
N ILE A 42 -6.07 -1.53 13.61
CA ILE A 42 -7.44 -1.50 13.10
C ILE A 42 -8.29 -0.58 13.97
N THR A 43 -8.78 0.50 13.38
CA THR A 43 -9.68 1.47 14.04
C THR A 43 -11.15 1.16 13.76
N HIS A 44 -11.45 0.56 12.60
CA HIS A 44 -12.80 0.16 12.23
C HIS A 44 -12.83 -1.11 11.38
N LYS A 45 -13.87 -1.92 11.58
CA LYS A 45 -14.14 -3.12 10.79
C LYS A 45 -15.63 -3.19 10.49
N GLU A 46 -15.98 -3.29 9.21
CA GLU A 46 -17.36 -3.41 8.77
C GLU A 46 -17.51 -4.54 7.75
N VAL A 47 -18.50 -5.40 7.96
CA VAL A 47 -18.78 -6.55 7.08
C VAL A 47 -19.79 -6.12 6.00
N SER A 48 -19.61 -6.59 4.77
CA SER A 48 -20.56 -6.32 3.69
C SER A 48 -21.96 -6.89 3.99
N PRO A 49 -23.03 -6.38 3.37
CA PRO A 49 -24.39 -6.86 3.62
C PRO A 49 -24.61 -8.37 3.40
N LYS A 50 -23.85 -9.03 2.51
CA LYS A 50 -23.91 -10.49 2.32
C LYS A 50 -22.87 -11.27 3.14
N GLY A 51 -21.96 -10.59 3.84
CA GLY A 51 -20.93 -11.24 4.65
C GLY A 51 -19.72 -11.74 3.88
N ASP A 52 -19.67 -11.56 2.56
CA ASP A 52 -18.60 -12.10 1.71
C ASP A 52 -17.36 -11.19 1.66
N LYS A 53 -17.49 -9.92 2.04
CA LYS A 53 -16.39 -8.95 2.09
C LYS A 53 -16.31 -8.28 3.46
N VAL A 54 -15.12 -7.79 3.78
CA VAL A 54 -14.88 -6.98 4.98
C VAL A 54 -14.06 -5.74 4.59
N ALA A 55 -14.52 -4.59 5.06
CA ALA A 55 -13.79 -3.33 4.97
C ALA A 55 -13.11 -3.04 6.31
N TYR A 56 -11.80 -2.80 6.26
CA TYR A 56 -10.99 -2.43 7.41
C TYR A 56 -10.48 -1.00 7.24
N ILE A 57 -10.76 -0.16 8.23
CA ILE A 57 -10.05 1.11 8.41
C ILE A 57 -8.99 0.88 9.46
N PHE A 58 -7.77 1.31 9.17
CA PHE A 58 -6.65 1.17 10.08
C PHE A 58 -5.72 2.37 10.00
N GLU A 59 -5.11 2.71 11.13
CA GLU A 59 -3.98 3.61 11.18
C GLU A 59 -2.72 2.83 10.80
N ARG A 60 -1.92 3.37 9.88
CA ARG A 60 -0.59 2.85 9.57
C ARG A 60 0.47 3.81 10.07
N ASN A 61 1.41 3.29 10.85
CA ASN A 61 2.52 4.05 11.40
C ASN A 61 3.84 3.30 11.18
N CYS A 62 4.79 3.94 10.50
CA CYS A 62 6.11 3.37 10.17
C CYS A 62 7.25 4.00 10.99
N GLY A 63 6.93 4.67 12.10
CA GLY A 63 7.90 5.18 13.07
C GLY A 63 8.21 6.68 12.95
N ALA A 64 9.23 7.10 13.70
CA ALA A 64 9.44 8.50 14.12
C ALA A 64 9.55 9.55 13.00
N THR A 65 10.04 9.16 11.82
CA THR A 65 10.27 10.09 10.70
C THR A 65 9.13 10.10 9.69
N THR A 66 8.13 9.24 9.86
CA THR A 66 6.99 9.09 8.95
C THR A 66 5.72 9.46 9.70
N GLY A 67 4.89 10.34 9.13
CA GLY A 67 3.56 10.60 9.68
C GLY A 67 2.71 9.32 9.67
N TYR A 68 1.72 9.24 10.56
CA TYR A 68 0.70 8.19 10.46
C TYR A 68 -0.33 8.60 9.40
N SER A 69 -0.97 7.59 8.81
CA SER A 69 -2.06 7.78 7.84
C SER A 69 -3.17 6.77 8.09
N TYR A 70 -4.37 7.10 7.65
CA TYR A 70 -5.52 6.21 7.69
C TYR A 70 -5.69 5.53 6.35
N HIS A 71 -5.88 4.20 6.39
CA HIS A 71 -5.97 3.36 5.22
C HIS A 71 -7.28 2.58 5.24
N LEU A 72 -7.83 2.34 4.06
CA LEU A 72 -8.94 1.44 3.80
C LEU A 72 -8.44 0.23 3.02
N SER A 73 -8.77 -0.96 3.53
CA SER A 73 -8.67 -2.19 2.76
C SER A 73 -10.01 -2.90 2.65
N ILE A 74 -10.40 -3.28 1.43
CA ILE A 74 -11.55 -4.14 1.17
C ILE A 74 -11.04 -5.52 0.80
N MET A 75 -11.45 -6.54 1.54
CA MET A 75 -10.95 -7.92 1.41
C MET A 75 -12.09 -8.92 1.34
N ASP A 76 -11.82 -10.11 0.82
CA ASP A 76 -12.70 -11.26 1.00
C ASP A 76 -12.78 -11.65 2.48
N SER A 77 -13.93 -12.14 2.92
CA SER A 77 -14.21 -12.45 4.33
C SER A 77 -13.33 -13.54 4.95
N ASP A 78 -12.74 -14.40 4.13
CA ASP A 78 -11.79 -15.45 4.52
C ASP A 78 -10.34 -14.94 4.60
N GLN A 79 -10.08 -13.73 4.11
CA GLN A 79 -8.76 -13.11 4.14
C GLN A 79 -8.54 -12.31 5.42
N LYS A 80 -7.29 -12.33 5.89
CA LYS A 80 -6.84 -11.52 7.03
C LYS A 80 -6.11 -10.27 6.52
N LEU A 81 -6.33 -9.16 7.22
CA LEU A 81 -5.54 -7.95 7.00
C LEU A 81 -4.06 -8.27 7.25
N THR A 82 -3.22 -7.99 6.26
CA THR A 82 -1.76 -8.12 6.36
C THR A 82 -1.14 -6.78 6.74
N ASN A 83 0.12 -6.78 7.18
CA ASN A 83 0.83 -5.56 7.58
C ASN A 83 1.31 -4.71 6.39
N ASN A 84 0.46 -4.55 5.38
CA ASN A 84 0.73 -3.81 4.16
C ASN A 84 -0.07 -2.49 4.14
N SER A 85 0.23 -1.62 3.17
CA SER A 85 -0.63 -0.47 2.88
C SER A 85 -2.06 -0.93 2.54
N GLY A 86 -3.03 -0.03 2.80
CA GLY A 86 -4.38 -0.11 2.28
C GLY A 86 -4.42 -0.36 0.78
N ASN A 87 -5.46 -1.03 0.30
CA ASN A 87 -5.64 -1.36 -1.13
C ASN A 87 -6.76 -0.56 -1.81
N THR A 88 -7.28 0.47 -1.14
CA THR A 88 -8.48 1.19 -1.59
C THR A 88 -8.35 2.70 -1.43
N PHE A 89 -8.12 3.17 -0.20
CA PHE A 89 -8.11 4.61 0.12
C PHE A 89 -7.05 4.90 1.17
N VAL A 90 -6.28 5.97 0.98
CA VAL A 90 -5.22 6.39 1.91
C VAL A 90 -5.28 7.89 2.12
N SER A 91 -5.33 8.33 3.37
CA SER A 91 -5.48 9.73 3.75
C SER A 91 -4.73 10.10 5.03
N ASP A 92 -4.42 11.39 5.19
CA ASP A 92 -3.86 11.92 6.45
C ASP A 92 -4.90 11.92 7.59
N ASP A 93 -6.18 12.13 7.28
CA ASP A 93 -7.25 12.22 8.27
C ASP A 93 -8.15 10.97 8.29
N LEU A 94 -8.79 10.74 9.43
CA LEU A 94 -9.77 9.69 9.60
C LEU A 94 -11.02 9.97 8.74
N PHE A 95 -11.60 8.91 8.20
CA PHE A 95 -12.79 8.94 7.36
C PHE A 95 -13.80 7.90 7.84
N LYS A 96 -14.99 7.92 7.23
CA LYS A 96 -16.05 6.95 7.50
C LYS A 96 -16.41 6.20 6.23
N ILE A 97 -16.88 4.98 6.41
CA ILE A 97 -17.38 4.15 5.32
C ILE A 97 -18.81 3.74 5.60
N ASP A 98 -19.57 3.50 4.53
CA ASP A 98 -20.91 2.95 4.59
C ASP A 98 -21.13 2.01 3.40
N TRP A 99 -21.52 0.77 3.64
CA TRP A 99 -21.94 -0.12 2.55
C TRP A 99 -23.29 0.33 1.97
N ILE A 100 -23.30 0.75 0.70
CA ILE A 100 -24.56 1.06 -0.02
C ILE A 100 -25.25 -0.25 -0.42
N ASN A 101 -24.46 -1.22 -0.91
CA ASN A 101 -24.89 -2.58 -1.17
C ASN A 101 -23.65 -3.49 -1.24
N ASN A 102 -23.84 -4.79 -1.49
CA ASN A 102 -22.75 -5.76 -1.47
C ASN A 102 -21.63 -5.56 -2.52
N LYS A 103 -21.81 -4.66 -3.49
CA LYS A 103 -20.81 -4.36 -4.52
C LYS A 103 -20.48 -2.87 -4.57
N LYS A 104 -20.93 -2.09 -3.59
CA LYS A 104 -20.72 -0.64 -3.57
C LYS A 104 -20.61 -0.12 -2.15
N ILE A 105 -19.51 0.58 -1.89
CA ILE A 105 -19.23 1.24 -0.62
C ILE A 105 -19.04 2.74 -0.85
N GLN A 106 -19.45 3.55 0.12
CA GLN A 106 -19.21 4.98 0.16
C GLN A 106 -18.09 5.29 1.16
N VAL A 107 -17.17 6.17 0.78
CA VAL A 107 -16.12 6.72 1.64
C VAL A 107 -16.42 8.20 1.82
N ASN A 108 -16.67 8.60 3.06
CA ASN A 108 -16.92 9.99 3.47
C ASN A 108 -15.67 10.52 4.18
N TYR A 109 -15.06 11.57 3.64
CA TYR A 109 -13.83 12.16 4.18
C TYR A 109 -13.92 13.70 4.20
N PRO A 110 -13.19 14.39 5.09
CA PRO A 110 -13.11 15.85 5.05
C PRO A 110 -12.49 16.34 3.74
N LYS A 111 -13.06 17.35 3.09
CA LYS A 111 -12.56 17.86 1.80
C LYS A 111 -11.17 18.50 1.90
N SER A 112 -10.77 18.93 3.09
CA SER A 112 -9.42 19.44 3.37
C SER A 112 -8.36 18.34 3.47
N THR A 113 -8.76 17.08 3.59
CA THR A 113 -7.86 15.96 3.78
C THR A 113 -7.03 15.72 2.54
N LYS A 114 -5.72 15.55 2.75
CA LYS A 114 -4.82 15.09 1.70
C LYS A 114 -4.97 13.59 1.53
N THR A 115 -5.20 13.18 0.29
CA THR A 115 -5.40 11.79 -0.11
C THR A 115 -4.24 11.33 -0.99
N TYR A 116 -3.76 10.11 -0.76
CA TYR A 116 -2.63 9.53 -1.49
C TYR A 116 -3.07 8.42 -2.45
N GLU A 117 -4.17 7.75 -2.13
CA GLU A 117 -4.76 6.67 -2.92
C GLU A 117 -6.28 6.78 -2.88
N MET A 118 -6.94 6.59 -4.03
CA MET A 118 -8.39 6.73 -4.20
C MET A 118 -8.92 5.80 -5.30
N ASP A 119 -8.79 4.49 -5.09
CA ASP A 119 -9.20 3.51 -6.09
C ASP A 119 -10.72 3.48 -6.25
N GLN A 120 -11.17 3.36 -7.50
CA GLN A 120 -12.60 3.37 -7.83
C GLN A 120 -13.23 1.97 -7.75
N HIS A 121 -12.43 0.92 -7.88
CA HIS A 121 -12.87 -0.48 -7.81
C HIS A 121 -11.79 -1.37 -7.20
N VAL A 122 -12.18 -2.19 -6.22
CA VAL A 122 -11.29 -3.14 -5.53
C VAL A 122 -12.07 -4.41 -5.22
N ASN A 123 -11.51 -5.58 -5.53
CA ASN A 123 -12.11 -6.88 -5.21
C ASN A 123 -13.60 -7.03 -5.64
N GLY A 124 -13.95 -6.46 -6.80
CA GLY A 124 -15.33 -6.48 -7.33
C GLY A 124 -16.30 -5.50 -6.64
N THR A 125 -15.80 -4.65 -5.75
CA THR A 125 -16.55 -3.58 -5.06
C THR A 125 -16.25 -2.24 -5.71
N LYS A 126 -17.28 -1.46 -6.01
CA LYS A 126 -17.18 -0.07 -6.45
C LYS A 126 -17.09 0.87 -5.26
N ILE A 127 -16.22 1.87 -5.34
CA ILE A 127 -16.04 2.86 -4.28
C ILE A 127 -16.57 4.22 -4.74
N ILE A 128 -17.36 4.87 -3.89
CA ILE A 128 -17.89 6.22 -4.11
C ILE A 128 -17.31 7.16 -3.07
N TYR A 129 -16.67 8.22 -3.52
CA TYR A 129 -16.00 9.19 -2.66
C TYR A 129 -16.85 10.44 -2.48
N VAL A 130 -17.11 10.83 -1.23
CA VAL A 130 -17.87 12.04 -0.87
C VAL A 130 -17.03 12.89 0.07
N GLY A 131 -16.39 13.92 -0.49
CA GLY A 131 -15.67 14.94 0.28
C GLY A 131 -16.68 15.93 0.89
N LYS A 132 -16.67 16.09 2.21
CA LYS A 132 -17.54 17.03 2.95
C LYS A 132 -16.77 18.24 3.46
#